data_AF-A0A286XGA1-F1
#
_entry.id   AF-A0A286XGA1-F1
#
_cell.length_a   1.000
_cell.length_b   1.000
_cell.length_c   1.000
_cell.angle_alpha   90.00
_cell.angle_beta   90.00
_cell.angle_gamma   90.00
#
_symmetry.space_group_name_H-M   'P 1'
#
loop_
_entity.id
_entity.type
_entity.pdbx_description
1 polymer ?
#
loop_
_entity_poly.entity_id
_entity_poly.type
_entity_poly.pdbx_seq_one_letter_code
_entity_poly.pdbx_strand_id
1 'polypeptide(L)'
;MDCWVHMDTAACRPVVSPTHINTTTASGTFTVLQQRMRVVEEQTSSLRDDLIMLDGGDKRSLLETPNSFEDPANQKVVSPKQSEVLCPAKTNVLWKNCEFLVNRMCHLESLIQSLKMNIIRLQTEKDLNPQKTAILKDRLNVIQEEHSKDLKLLHLEVMNLRQQLRDVKEEEDKAQDKVQRLTATLEIASETKKNAAIIEEELKTTKRKMNLKIQELRRQLAQEKHFRESLEKSGSAMLHRIQEMGSAVEVERKQVHILQQNCLALRSSIQTNQELLAQEQQKKGELETAAAQLKADLSFERPAD
;
A
#
# COMPACT_ATOMS: atom_id res chain seq x y z
N MET A 1 1.80 -2.64 -12.99
CA MET A 1 1.10 -1.33 -12.98
C MET A 1 2.20 -0.31 -12.77
N ASP A 2 2.73 0.18 -13.88
CA ASP A 2 3.94 0.99 -13.92
C ASP A 2 3.55 2.46 -13.74
N CYS A 3 3.81 3.01 -12.55
CA CYS A 3 3.58 4.42 -12.29
C CYS A 3 4.90 5.17 -12.48
N TRP A 4 5.11 5.63 -13.72
CA TRP A 4 6.14 6.61 -14.06
C TRP A 4 5.84 7.92 -13.32
N VAL A 5 6.64 8.27 -12.32
CA VAL A 5 6.61 9.59 -11.70
C VAL A 5 7.51 10.49 -12.53
N HIS A 6 6.86 11.36 -13.31
CA HIS A 6 7.50 12.42 -14.08
C HIS A 6 8.12 13.42 -13.08
N MET A 7 9.44 13.44 -12.96
CA MET A 7 10.13 14.49 -12.20
C MET A 7 10.24 15.74 -13.06
N ASP A 8 9.51 16.78 -12.67
CA ASP A 8 9.63 18.12 -13.22
C ASP A 8 11.07 18.62 -13.04
N THR A 9 11.69 18.93 -14.17
CA THR A 9 13.02 19.51 -14.25
C THR A 9 12.94 20.95 -13.76
N ALA A 10 13.31 21.18 -12.50
CA ALA A 10 13.49 22.52 -11.96
C ALA A 10 14.60 23.21 -12.76
N ALA A 11 14.21 24.17 -13.61
CA ALA A 11 15.13 24.97 -14.40
C ALA A 11 16.03 25.79 -13.47
N CYS A 12 17.31 25.40 -13.37
CA CYS A 12 18.35 26.24 -12.80
C CYS A 12 18.43 27.54 -13.61
N ARG A 13 18.08 28.66 -12.98
CA ARG A 13 18.36 30.00 -13.54
C ARG A 13 19.87 30.12 -13.78
N PRO A 14 20.30 30.69 -14.93
CA PRO A 14 21.72 30.92 -15.17
C PRO A 14 22.27 31.84 -14.08
N VAL A 15 23.27 31.35 -13.35
CA VAL A 15 24.10 32.18 -12.49
C VAL A 15 24.88 33.11 -13.40
N VAL A 16 24.50 34.39 -13.41
CA VAL A 16 25.24 35.42 -14.11
C VAL A 16 26.54 35.64 -13.33
N SER A 17 27.64 35.12 -13.87
CA SER A 17 28.98 35.40 -13.37
C SER A 17 29.23 36.91 -13.37
N PRO A 18 29.88 37.48 -12.33
CA PRO A 18 30.18 38.90 -12.31
C PRO A 18 31.06 39.25 -13.50
N THR A 19 30.51 40.07 -14.40
CA THR A 19 31.26 40.69 -15.49
C THR A 19 32.42 41.44 -14.86
N HIS A 20 33.64 41.17 -15.31
CA HIS A 20 34.85 41.89 -14.92
C HIS A 20 34.58 43.39 -15.05
N ILE A 21 34.32 44.03 -13.90
CA ILE A 21 34.31 45.47 -13.79
C ILE A 21 35.77 45.82 -14.03
N ASN A 22 36.06 46.45 -15.16
CA ASN A 22 37.38 46.97 -15.47
C ASN A 22 37.81 47.85 -14.29
N THR A 23 38.62 47.30 -13.40
CA THR A 23 39.42 48.02 -12.43
C THR A 23 40.41 48.81 -13.25
N THR A 24 39.97 49.97 -13.75
CA THR A 24 40.84 50.97 -14.37
C THR A 24 41.99 51.20 -13.40
N THR A 25 43.15 50.70 -13.78
CA THR A 25 44.29 50.48 -12.91
C THR A 25 44.66 51.80 -12.23
N ALA A 26 44.50 51.87 -10.90
CA ALA A 26 44.90 53.04 -10.09
C ALA A 26 46.36 53.47 -10.38
N SER A 27 47.19 52.52 -10.80
CA SER A 27 48.57 52.74 -11.28
C SER A 27 48.66 53.66 -12.52
N GLY A 28 47.77 53.51 -13.50
CA GLY A 28 47.77 54.35 -14.71
C GLY A 28 47.35 55.80 -14.45
N THR A 29 46.43 56.01 -13.51
CA THR A 29 46.01 57.36 -13.11
C THR A 29 47.11 58.07 -12.30
N PHE A 30 47.84 57.32 -11.47
CA PHE A 30 48.95 57.84 -10.68
C PHE A 30 50.14 58.26 -11.54
N THR A 31 50.54 57.45 -12.54
CA THR A 31 51.65 57.78 -13.44
C THR A 31 51.36 59.03 -14.28
N VAL A 32 50.12 59.19 -14.77
CA VAL A 32 49.69 60.40 -15.48
C VAL A 32 49.72 61.63 -14.58
N LEU A 33 49.29 61.51 -13.32
CA LEU A 33 49.33 62.62 -12.36
C LEU A 33 50.77 63.02 -12.02
N GLN A 34 51.65 62.05 -11.78
CA GLN A 34 53.07 62.26 -11.51
C GLN A 34 53.78 62.95 -12.68
N GLN A 35 53.48 62.55 -13.92
CA GLN A 35 54.02 63.20 -15.11
C GLN A 35 53.55 64.66 -15.21
N ARG A 36 52.27 64.93 -14.93
CA ARG A 36 51.73 66.31 -14.94
C ARG A 36 52.36 67.19 -13.84
N MET A 37 52.60 66.63 -12.66
CA MET A 37 53.33 67.34 -11.60
C MET A 37 54.73 67.73 -12.05
N ARG A 38 55.50 66.80 -12.63
CA ARG A 38 56.84 67.07 -13.16
C ARG A 38 56.84 68.19 -14.21
N VAL A 39 55.88 68.13 -15.14
CA VAL A 39 55.74 69.18 -16.17
C VAL A 39 55.44 70.53 -15.52
N VAL A 40 54.55 70.58 -14.52
CA VAL A 40 54.26 71.83 -13.79
C VAL A 40 55.49 72.34 -13.03
N GLU A 41 56.28 71.47 -12.40
CA GLU A 41 57.54 71.83 -11.72
C GLU A 41 58.56 72.43 -12.69
N GLU A 42 58.72 71.82 -13.86
CA GLU A 42 59.60 72.30 -14.93
C GLU A 42 59.13 73.65 -15.49
N GLN A 43 57.83 73.76 -15.78
CA GLN A 43 57.22 74.99 -16.29
C GLN A 43 57.28 76.14 -15.28
N THR A 44 57.13 75.83 -13.99
CA THR A 44 57.28 76.79 -12.88
C THR A 44 58.73 77.22 -12.72
N SER A 45 59.68 76.30 -12.87
CA SER A 45 61.12 76.61 -12.82
C SER A 45 61.53 77.50 -13.98
N SER A 46 61.10 77.16 -15.20
CA SER A 46 61.34 78.01 -16.37
C SER A 46 60.62 79.37 -16.25
N LEU A 47 59.42 79.45 -15.66
CA LEU A 47 58.75 80.74 -15.44
C LEU A 47 59.57 81.61 -14.47
N ARG A 48 60.13 81.01 -13.41
CA ARG A 48 61.04 81.70 -12.49
C ARG A 48 62.28 82.21 -13.20
N ASP A 49 62.89 81.40 -14.06
CA ASP A 49 64.07 81.81 -14.82
C ASP A 49 63.74 82.97 -15.78
N ASP A 50 62.55 82.95 -16.39
CA ASP A 50 62.07 84.05 -17.24
C ASP A 50 61.79 85.33 -16.44
N LEU A 51 61.29 85.22 -15.19
CA LEU A 51 61.15 86.35 -14.28
C LEU A 51 62.51 86.95 -13.90
N ILE A 52 63.53 86.11 -13.65
CA ILE A 52 64.90 86.54 -13.32
C ILE A 52 65.55 87.22 -14.55
N MET A 53 65.31 86.69 -15.74
CA MET A 53 65.77 87.29 -17.01
C MET A 53 65.16 88.67 -17.27
N LEU A 54 63.87 88.86 -16.94
CA LEU A 54 63.20 90.16 -17.08
C LEU A 54 63.79 91.22 -16.12
N ASP A 55 64.42 90.78 -15.03
CA ASP A 55 65.09 91.60 -14.00
C ASP A 55 66.53 92.06 -14.40
N GLY A 56 66.98 91.75 -15.62
CA GLY A 56 68.37 91.96 -16.05
C GLY A 56 68.70 93.33 -16.63
N GLY A 57 69.11 94.29 -15.77
CA GLY A 57 69.95 95.42 -16.20
C GLY A 57 70.16 96.62 -15.25
N ASP A 58 70.80 96.44 -14.07
CA ASP A 58 72.01 97.17 -13.59
C ASP A 58 72.24 96.97 -12.06
N LYS A 59 73.45 96.53 -11.71
CA LYS A 59 74.10 96.38 -10.39
C LYS A 59 73.26 96.51 -9.11
N ARG A 60 73.17 95.40 -8.35
CA ARG A 60 73.63 95.39 -6.94
C ARG A 60 73.91 93.98 -6.43
N SER A 61 75.20 93.65 -6.31
CA SER A 61 75.64 92.78 -5.22
C SER A 61 75.37 93.51 -3.90
N LEU A 62 74.73 92.83 -2.95
CA LEU A 62 74.63 93.20 -1.54
C LEU A 62 73.85 94.48 -1.22
N LEU A 63 72.65 94.31 -0.67
CA LEU A 63 72.19 94.85 0.62
C LEU A 63 70.67 95.01 0.61
N GLU A 64 70.05 94.30 1.54
CA GLU A 64 68.91 94.67 2.39
C GLU A 64 67.86 95.62 1.81
N THR A 65 66.60 95.18 1.88
CA THR A 65 65.45 96.08 1.93
C THR A 65 65.03 96.26 3.39
N PRO A 66 65.26 97.44 3.97
CA PRO A 66 64.61 97.91 5.18
C PRO A 66 63.31 98.65 4.84
N ASN A 67 62.32 98.48 5.71
CA ASN A 67 61.38 99.51 6.17
C ASN A 67 60.77 98.91 7.45
N SER A 68 60.66 99.63 8.57
CA SER A 68 59.98 100.91 8.60
C SER A 68 60.24 101.68 9.92
N PHE A 69 60.36 103.03 9.80
CA PHE A 69 60.13 104.09 10.82
C PHE A 69 61.13 104.15 12.00
N GLU A 70 61.70 105.28 12.43
CA GLU A 70 61.34 106.71 12.37
C GLU A 70 62.60 107.55 12.76
N ASP A 71 62.76 108.77 12.21
CA ASP A 71 63.27 110.02 12.84
C ASP A 71 64.00 110.96 11.82
N PRO A 72 63.67 112.27 11.73
CA PRO A 72 64.01 113.12 10.60
C PRO A 72 65.07 114.18 10.93
N ALA A 73 66.31 113.98 10.46
CA ALA A 73 67.29 115.07 10.32
C ALA A 73 68.39 114.69 9.33
N ASN A 74 68.12 114.80 8.03
CA ASN A 74 69.11 115.09 6.98
C ASN A 74 68.43 115.07 5.60
N GLN A 75 67.86 116.21 5.21
CA GLN A 75 67.42 116.45 3.85
C GLN A 75 68.65 116.56 2.93
N LYS A 76 69.01 115.47 2.25
CA LYS A 76 69.78 115.55 1.00
C LYS A 76 68.80 115.41 -0.15
N VAL A 77 68.60 116.54 -0.82
CA VAL A 77 67.94 116.70 -2.12
C VAL A 77 68.50 115.64 -3.09
N VAL A 78 67.67 114.67 -3.45
CA VAL A 78 67.93 113.76 -4.57
C VAL A 78 67.07 114.22 -5.74
N SER A 79 67.73 114.80 -6.72
CA SER A 79 67.17 115.30 -7.97
C SER A 79 66.55 114.14 -8.79
N PRO A 80 65.50 114.40 -9.60
CA PRO A 80 64.91 113.39 -10.46
C PRO A 80 65.95 112.93 -11.49
N LYS A 81 66.34 111.65 -11.43
CA LYS A 81 67.12 111.05 -12.53
C LYS A 81 66.24 111.03 -13.76
N GLN A 82 66.63 111.88 -14.72
CA GLN A 82 66.02 112.04 -16.01
C GLN A 82 65.84 110.67 -16.66
N SER A 83 64.60 110.41 -17.08
CA SER A 83 64.25 109.32 -17.97
C SER A 83 65.04 109.52 -19.26
N GLU A 84 66.14 108.80 -19.37
CA GLU A 84 66.86 108.63 -20.62
C GLU A 84 65.89 107.99 -21.60
N VAL A 85 65.71 108.66 -22.73
CA VAL A 85 64.75 108.35 -23.79
C VAL A 85 64.91 106.89 -24.23
N LEU A 86 64.03 106.01 -23.72
CA LEU A 86 63.84 104.68 -24.29
C LEU A 86 63.00 104.82 -25.54
N CYS A 87 63.50 104.30 -26.67
CA CYS A 87 62.75 104.14 -27.90
C CYS A 87 61.34 103.55 -27.63
N PRO A 88 60.25 104.10 -28.21
CA PRO A 88 58.87 103.65 -27.97
C PRO A 88 58.60 102.17 -28.35
N ALA A 89 59.45 101.57 -29.20
CA ALA A 89 59.41 100.14 -29.51
C ALA A 89 59.77 99.25 -28.30
N LYS A 90 60.59 99.75 -27.37
CA LYS A 90 61.13 99.01 -26.23
C LYS A 90 60.09 98.86 -25.11
N THR A 91 59.19 99.84 -24.94
CA THR A 91 58.07 99.81 -23.98
C THR A 91 56.95 98.85 -24.40
N ASN A 92 56.66 98.74 -25.70
CA ASN A 92 55.66 97.80 -26.25
C ASN A 92 56.11 96.33 -26.07
N VAL A 93 57.41 96.06 -26.24
CA VAL A 93 58.01 94.74 -26.02
C VAL A 93 57.97 94.34 -24.54
N LEU A 94 58.26 95.26 -23.62
CA LEU A 94 58.18 94.99 -22.18
C LEU A 94 56.76 94.67 -21.72
N TRP A 95 55.75 95.42 -22.17
CA TRP A 95 54.35 95.15 -21.84
C TRP A 95 53.90 93.76 -22.32
N LYS A 96 54.22 93.40 -23.57
CA LYS A 96 53.91 92.07 -24.11
C LYS A 96 54.62 90.95 -23.35
N ASN A 97 55.84 91.19 -22.87
CA ASN A 97 56.56 90.22 -22.03
C ASN A 97 55.89 90.06 -20.65
N CYS A 98 55.45 91.15 -20.02
CA CYS A 98 54.70 91.09 -18.77
C CYS A 98 53.35 90.38 -18.94
N GLU A 99 52.61 90.70 -20.02
CA GLU A 99 51.33 90.05 -20.35
C GLU A 99 51.51 88.53 -20.59
N PHE A 100 52.57 88.15 -21.31
CA PHE A 100 52.93 86.74 -21.51
C PHE A 100 53.25 86.03 -20.18
N LEU A 101 54.03 86.66 -19.30
CA LEU A 101 54.37 86.10 -17.99
C LEU A 101 53.15 85.95 -17.09
N VAL A 102 52.26 86.93 -17.04
CA VAL A 102 51.01 86.85 -16.26
C VAL A 102 50.11 85.75 -16.80
N ASN A 103 49.91 85.66 -18.11
CA ASN A 103 49.11 84.59 -18.72
C ASN A 103 49.70 83.20 -18.42
N ARG A 104 51.03 83.07 -18.49
CA ARG A 104 51.73 81.84 -18.13
C ARG A 104 51.62 81.50 -16.65
N MET A 105 51.69 82.49 -15.77
CA MET A 105 51.48 82.35 -14.33
C MET A 105 50.06 81.90 -14.01
N CYS A 106 49.03 82.53 -14.60
CA CYS A 106 47.63 82.14 -14.42
C CYS A 106 47.36 80.73 -14.96
N HIS A 107 47.99 80.35 -16.07
CA HIS A 107 47.92 78.99 -16.59
C HIS A 107 48.54 77.99 -15.62
N LEU A 108 49.72 78.29 -15.07
CA LEU A 108 50.38 77.44 -14.07
C LEU A 108 49.56 77.35 -12.78
N GLU A 109 48.97 78.45 -12.31
CA GLU A 109 48.08 78.46 -11.16
C GLU A 109 46.89 77.52 -11.38
N SER A 110 46.24 77.60 -12.55
CA SER A 110 45.13 76.71 -12.90
C SER A 110 45.54 75.24 -12.93
N LEU A 111 46.73 74.93 -13.44
CA LEU A 111 47.29 73.58 -13.44
C LEU A 111 47.59 73.09 -12.00
N ILE A 112 48.18 73.94 -11.16
CA ILE A 112 48.47 73.63 -9.76
C ILE A 112 47.18 73.35 -8.98
N GLN A 113 46.14 74.16 -9.16
CA GLN A 113 44.84 73.94 -8.50
C GLN A 113 44.20 72.61 -8.96
N SER A 114 44.27 72.30 -10.25
CA SER A 114 43.79 71.01 -10.79
C SER A 114 44.55 69.82 -10.20
N LEU A 115 45.89 69.90 -10.13
CA LEU A 115 46.72 68.89 -9.49
C LEU A 115 46.36 68.71 -8.01
N LYS A 116 46.19 69.81 -7.27
CA LYS A 116 45.76 69.79 -5.86
C LYS A 116 44.43 69.06 -5.67
N MET A 117 43.43 69.34 -6.49
CA MET A 117 42.13 68.65 -6.42
C MET A 117 42.24 67.15 -6.74
N ASN A 118 43.08 66.79 -7.71
CA ASN A 118 43.33 65.38 -8.04
C ASN A 118 44.04 64.63 -6.91
N ILE A 119 45.02 65.26 -6.25
CA ILE A 119 45.71 64.69 -5.09
C ILE A 119 44.74 64.50 -3.91
N ILE A 120 43.92 65.51 -3.59
CA ILE A 120 42.93 65.42 -2.50
C ILE A 120 41.93 64.29 -2.77
N ARG A 121 41.46 64.14 -4.02
CA ARG A 121 40.54 63.05 -4.40
C ARG A 121 41.18 61.67 -4.23
N LEU A 122 42.41 61.48 -4.71
CA LEU A 122 43.13 60.21 -4.56
C LEU A 122 43.40 59.88 -3.10
N GLN A 123 43.74 60.88 -2.28
CA GLN A 123 43.95 60.69 -0.84
C GLN A 123 42.64 60.27 -0.14
N THR A 124 41.53 60.93 -0.48
CA THR A 124 40.20 60.58 0.06
C THR A 124 39.77 59.16 -0.37
N GLU A 125 40.04 58.79 -1.62
CA GLU A 125 39.75 57.44 -2.12
C GLU A 125 40.60 56.36 -1.42
N LYS A 126 41.90 56.64 -1.22
CA LYS A 126 42.80 55.79 -0.45
C LYS A 126 42.32 55.60 0.99
N ASP A 127 41.86 56.67 1.64
CA ASP A 127 41.42 56.63 3.04
C ASP A 127 40.04 55.95 3.22
N LEU A 128 39.15 56.05 2.21
CA LEU A 128 37.84 55.39 2.21
C LEU A 128 37.88 53.92 1.77
N ASN A 129 38.91 53.49 1.03
CA ASN A 129 39.01 52.12 0.52
C ASN A 129 39.05 51.06 1.65
N PRO A 130 39.86 51.19 2.72
CA PRO A 130 39.85 50.26 3.85
C PRO A 130 38.48 50.12 4.53
N GLN A 131 37.74 51.23 4.69
CA GLN A 131 36.39 51.20 5.30
C GLN A 131 35.39 50.44 4.42
N LYS A 132 35.41 50.69 3.10
CA LYS A 132 34.58 49.94 2.14
C LYS A 132 34.93 48.46 2.13
N THR A 133 36.22 48.13 2.17
CA THR A 133 36.68 46.73 2.27
C THR A 133 36.21 46.07 3.56
N ALA A 134 36.26 46.76 4.70
CA ALA A 134 35.79 46.24 5.98
C ALA A 134 34.28 45.93 5.95
N ILE A 135 33.45 46.88 5.47
CA ILE A 135 32.00 46.69 5.36
C ILE A 135 31.64 45.51 4.44
N LEU A 136 32.31 45.39 3.30
CA LEU A 136 32.10 44.27 2.38
C LEU A 136 32.52 42.94 3.00
N LYS A 137 33.63 42.92 3.74
CA LYS A 137 34.10 41.72 4.45
C LYS A 137 33.12 41.29 5.54
N ASP A 138 32.60 42.24 6.33
CA ASP A 138 31.61 41.94 7.36
C ASP A 138 30.32 41.41 6.75
N ARG A 139 29.84 42.02 5.65
CA ARG A 139 28.68 41.53 4.91
C ARG A 139 28.89 40.14 4.34
N LEU A 140 30.09 39.84 3.82
CA LEU A 140 30.44 38.50 3.34
C LEU A 140 30.44 37.49 4.49
N ASN A 141 30.98 37.84 5.66
CA ASN A 141 31.00 36.97 6.82
C ASN A 141 29.58 36.62 7.30
N VAL A 142 28.67 37.61 7.35
CA VAL A 142 27.26 37.38 7.73
C VAL A 142 26.60 36.40 6.76
N ILE A 143 26.73 36.64 5.45
CA ILE A 143 26.18 35.77 4.41
C ILE A 143 26.76 34.34 4.54
N GLN A 144 28.07 34.23 4.76
CA GLN A 144 28.73 32.93 4.93
C GLN A 144 28.25 32.19 6.19
N GLU A 145 28.03 32.90 7.29
CA GLU A 145 27.51 32.33 8.53
C GLU A 145 26.07 31.84 8.35
N GLU A 146 25.20 32.65 7.75
CA GLU A 146 23.81 32.28 7.43
C GLU A 146 23.76 31.05 6.52
N HIS A 147 24.51 31.04 5.43
CA HIS A 147 24.62 29.87 4.56
C HIS A 147 25.10 28.62 5.31
N SER A 148 26.05 28.76 6.24
CA SER A 148 26.53 27.63 7.04
C SER A 148 25.45 27.09 8.00
N LYS A 149 24.58 27.96 8.54
CA LYS A 149 23.46 27.58 9.40
C LYS A 149 22.38 26.87 8.59
N ASP A 150 22.01 27.44 7.44
CA ASP A 150 21.02 26.86 6.53
C ASP A 150 21.46 25.48 6.03
N LEU A 151 22.73 25.32 5.68
CA LEU A 151 23.28 24.03 5.25
C LEU A 151 23.17 22.98 6.37
N LYS A 152 23.44 23.36 7.63
CA LYS A 152 23.29 22.46 8.79
C LYS A 152 21.84 22.07 9.04
N LEU A 153 20.91 23.03 8.95
CA LEU A 153 19.48 22.75 9.08
C LEU A 153 18.97 21.84 7.96
N LEU A 154 19.36 22.12 6.72
CA LEU A 154 19.00 21.29 5.57
C LEU A 154 19.56 19.87 5.72
N HIS A 155 20.79 19.72 6.21
CA HIS A 155 21.37 18.40 6.47
C HIS A 155 20.57 17.63 7.52
N LEU A 156 20.18 18.28 8.62
CA LEU A 156 19.35 17.68 9.66
C LEU A 156 17.97 17.28 9.12
N GLU A 157 17.34 18.13 8.32
CA GLU A 157 16.05 17.85 7.70
C GLU A 157 16.14 16.65 6.75
N VAL A 158 17.19 16.56 5.92
CA VAL A 158 17.45 15.40 5.07
C VAL A 158 17.62 14.12 5.90
N MET A 159 18.33 14.18 7.04
CA MET A 159 18.47 13.03 7.93
C MET A 159 17.12 12.61 8.53
N ASN A 160 16.31 13.57 8.97
CA ASN A 160 14.98 13.36 9.54
C ASN A 160 14.02 12.73 8.52
N LEU A 161 13.93 13.31 7.32
CA LEU A 161 13.09 12.79 6.23
C LEU A 161 13.51 11.37 5.81
N ARG A 162 14.81 11.10 5.76
CA ARG A 162 15.31 9.74 5.49
C ARG A 162 14.91 8.75 6.57
N GLN A 163 14.87 9.16 7.85
CA GLN A 163 14.40 8.31 8.93
C GLN A 163 12.90 8.05 8.79
N GLN A 164 12.10 9.10 8.60
CA GLN A 164 10.65 8.95 8.40
C GLN A 164 10.31 8.05 7.22
N LEU A 165 11.05 8.17 6.11
CA LEU A 165 10.87 7.30 4.95
C LEU A 165 11.17 5.82 5.29
N ARG A 166 12.20 5.55 6.10
CA ARG A 166 12.49 4.19 6.56
C ARG A 166 11.37 3.65 7.44
N ASP A 167 10.88 4.45 8.38
CA ASP A 167 9.82 4.04 9.32
C ASP A 167 8.52 3.75 8.57
N VAL A 168 8.13 4.64 7.65
CA VAL A 168 6.96 4.43 6.78
C VAL A 168 7.13 3.19 5.93
N LYS A 169 8.33 2.93 5.39
CA LYS A 169 8.60 1.74 4.59
C LYS A 169 8.48 0.45 5.41
N GLU A 170 9.00 0.45 6.63
CA GLU A 170 8.87 -0.69 7.54
C GLU A 170 7.41 -0.98 7.90
N GLU A 171 6.62 0.06 8.18
CA GLU A 171 5.18 -0.11 8.46
C GLU A 171 4.38 -0.53 7.23
N GLU A 172 4.74 -0.05 6.03
CA GLU A 172 4.18 -0.52 4.76
C GLU A 172 4.43 -2.03 4.60
N ASP A 173 5.67 -2.49 4.78
CA ASP A 173 6.04 -3.89 4.64
C ASP A 173 5.29 -4.76 5.69
N LYS A 174 5.18 -4.31 6.94
CA LYS A 174 4.38 -4.98 7.99
C LYS A 174 2.89 -5.05 7.63
N ALA A 175 2.34 -3.98 7.04
CA ALA A 175 0.95 -3.95 6.60
C ALA A 175 0.72 -4.89 5.41
N GLN A 176 1.65 -4.92 4.47
CA GLN A 176 1.62 -5.83 3.33
C GLN A 176 1.67 -7.30 3.77
N ASP A 177 2.54 -7.64 4.73
CA ASP A 177 2.59 -8.97 5.34
C ASP A 177 1.25 -9.36 6.00
N LYS A 178 0.61 -8.43 6.72
CA LYS A 178 -0.70 -8.65 7.32
C LYS A 178 -1.76 -8.90 6.25
N VAL A 179 -1.78 -8.10 5.18
CA VAL A 179 -2.70 -8.28 4.05
C VAL A 179 -2.52 -9.66 3.43
N GLN A 180 -1.29 -10.08 3.14
CA GLN A 180 -1.02 -11.41 2.55
C GLN A 180 -1.51 -12.54 3.46
N ARG A 181 -1.25 -12.46 4.77
CA ARG A 181 -1.76 -13.46 5.74
C ARG A 181 -3.28 -13.50 5.81
N LEU A 182 -3.92 -12.34 5.82
CA LEU A 182 -5.39 -12.25 5.83
C LEU A 182 -6.00 -12.78 4.54
N THR A 183 -5.40 -12.49 3.39
CA THR A 183 -5.82 -13.03 2.09
C THR A 183 -5.73 -14.56 2.08
N ALA A 184 -4.61 -15.14 2.53
CA ALA A 184 -4.46 -16.59 2.61
C ALA A 184 -5.49 -17.22 3.58
N THR A 185 -5.76 -16.58 4.71
CA THR A 185 -6.78 -17.04 5.67
C THR A 185 -8.18 -16.98 5.07
N LEU A 186 -8.49 -15.92 4.32
CA LEU A 186 -9.77 -15.73 3.65
C LEU A 186 -9.97 -16.79 2.55
N GLU A 187 -8.94 -17.09 1.76
CA GLU A 187 -8.98 -18.15 0.75
C GLU A 187 -9.27 -19.51 1.38
N ILE A 188 -8.56 -19.87 2.46
CA ILE A 188 -8.79 -21.12 3.20
C ILE A 188 -10.22 -21.17 3.77
N ALA A 189 -10.69 -20.09 4.39
CA ALA A 189 -12.04 -20.01 4.93
C ALA A 189 -13.12 -20.13 3.84
N SER A 190 -12.89 -19.49 2.69
CA SER A 190 -13.78 -19.56 1.52
C SER A 190 -13.86 -20.98 0.96
N GLU A 191 -12.70 -21.63 0.78
CA GLU A 191 -12.65 -23.01 0.28
C GLU A 191 -13.29 -23.99 1.29
N THR A 192 -13.04 -23.80 2.59
CA THR A 192 -13.66 -24.59 3.66
C THR A 192 -15.18 -24.44 3.65
N LYS A 193 -15.71 -23.22 3.49
CA LYS A 193 -17.14 -22.96 3.39
C LYS A 193 -17.76 -23.66 2.17
N LYS A 194 -17.07 -23.63 1.03
CA LYS A 194 -17.51 -24.32 -0.19
C LYS A 194 -17.57 -25.84 0.03
N ASN A 195 -16.53 -26.42 0.62
CA ASN A 195 -16.48 -27.85 0.94
C ASN A 195 -17.58 -28.26 1.93
N ALA A 196 -17.84 -27.44 2.96
CA ALA A 196 -18.93 -27.68 3.89
C ALA A 196 -20.31 -27.68 3.21
N ALA A 197 -20.55 -26.76 2.27
CA ALA A 197 -21.80 -26.73 1.50
C ALA A 197 -21.99 -27.97 0.61
N ILE A 198 -20.91 -28.48 0.00
CA ILE A 198 -20.95 -29.74 -0.78
C ILE A 198 -21.33 -30.92 0.13
N ILE A 199 -20.64 -31.06 1.27
CA ILE A 199 -20.92 -32.13 2.24
C ILE A 199 -22.36 -32.06 2.75
N GLU A 200 -22.88 -30.84 3.00
CA GLU A 200 -24.27 -30.65 3.42
C GLU A 200 -25.27 -31.16 2.37
N GLU A 201 -25.06 -30.87 1.08
CA GLU A 201 -25.93 -31.34 -0.01
C GLU A 201 -25.83 -32.85 -0.25
N GLU A 202 -24.64 -33.44 -0.12
CA GLU A 202 -24.45 -34.89 -0.16
C GLU A 202 -25.20 -35.59 0.99
N LEU A 203 -25.12 -35.03 2.20
CA LEU A 203 -25.84 -35.53 3.36
C LEU A 203 -27.36 -35.41 3.19
N LYS A 204 -27.85 -34.28 2.67
CA LYS A 204 -29.28 -34.10 2.34
C LYS A 204 -29.75 -35.13 1.32
N THR A 205 -28.95 -35.39 0.29
CA THR A 205 -29.26 -36.39 -0.75
C THR A 205 -29.31 -37.80 -0.16
N THR A 206 -28.34 -38.15 0.68
CA THR A 206 -28.29 -39.45 1.37
C THR A 206 -29.49 -39.62 2.31
N LYS A 207 -29.84 -38.59 3.09
CA LYS A 207 -31.04 -38.57 3.94
C LYS A 207 -32.31 -38.81 3.13
N ARG A 208 -32.48 -38.16 1.98
CA ARG A 208 -33.62 -38.38 1.07
C ARG A 208 -33.68 -39.83 0.58
N LYS A 209 -32.56 -40.40 0.13
CA LYS A 209 -32.48 -41.82 -0.30
C LYS A 209 -32.84 -42.79 0.82
N MET A 210 -32.31 -42.58 2.02
CA MET A 210 -32.62 -43.42 3.19
C MET A 210 -34.10 -43.32 3.58
N ASN A 211 -34.67 -42.12 3.58
CA ASN A 211 -36.10 -41.93 3.87
C ASN A 211 -37.00 -42.68 2.88
N LEU A 212 -36.69 -42.63 1.58
CA LEU A 212 -37.42 -43.41 0.58
C LEU A 212 -37.32 -44.92 0.86
N LYS A 213 -36.13 -45.41 1.22
CA LYS A 213 -35.95 -46.84 1.57
C LYS A 213 -36.74 -47.23 2.82
N ILE A 214 -36.80 -46.36 3.83
CA ILE A 214 -37.60 -46.58 5.05
C ILE A 214 -39.09 -46.64 4.69
N GLN A 215 -39.59 -45.73 3.84
CA GLN A 215 -40.98 -45.74 3.41
C GLN A 215 -41.34 -47.03 2.66
N GLU A 216 -40.46 -47.48 1.75
CA GLU A 216 -40.66 -48.73 1.01
C GLU A 216 -40.67 -49.95 1.95
N LEU A 217 -39.72 -50.02 2.90
CA LEU A 217 -39.70 -51.10 3.89
C LEU A 217 -40.95 -51.11 4.79
N ARG A 218 -41.47 -49.94 5.18
CA ARG A 218 -42.73 -49.84 5.93
C ARG A 218 -43.92 -50.36 5.12
N ARG A 219 -43.97 -50.06 3.82
CA ARG A 219 -45.01 -50.56 2.91
C ARG A 219 -44.94 -52.09 2.79
N GLN A 220 -43.73 -52.64 2.59
CA GLN A 220 -43.51 -54.09 2.53
C GLN A 220 -43.91 -54.78 3.84
N LEU A 221 -43.54 -54.21 4.99
CA LEU A 221 -43.91 -54.75 6.29
C LEU A 221 -45.43 -54.75 6.51
N ALA A 222 -46.13 -53.70 6.08
CA ALA A 222 -47.58 -53.63 6.16
C ALA A 222 -48.25 -54.71 5.27
N GLN A 223 -47.73 -54.92 4.07
CA GLN A 223 -48.21 -55.95 3.15
C GLN A 223 -47.99 -57.36 3.71
N GLU A 224 -46.80 -57.63 4.26
CA GLU A 224 -46.46 -58.91 4.90
C GLU A 224 -47.35 -59.19 6.11
N LYS A 225 -47.62 -58.16 6.94
CA LYS A 225 -48.54 -58.28 8.07
C LYS A 225 -49.94 -58.70 7.61
N HIS A 226 -50.49 -58.05 6.59
CA HIS A 226 -51.80 -58.40 6.04
C HIS A 226 -51.82 -59.83 5.46
N PHE A 227 -50.77 -60.23 4.76
CA PHE A 227 -50.66 -61.59 4.22
C PHE A 227 -50.60 -62.63 5.34
N ARG A 228 -49.81 -62.39 6.38
CA ARG A 228 -49.72 -63.25 7.56
C ARG A 228 -51.05 -63.39 8.28
N GLU A 229 -51.76 -62.29 8.52
CA GLU A 229 -53.10 -62.31 9.14
C GLU A 229 -54.09 -63.13 8.30
N SER A 230 -54.03 -63.01 6.97
CA SER A 230 -54.88 -63.79 6.06
C SER A 230 -54.56 -65.28 6.12
N LEU A 231 -53.27 -65.63 6.15
CA LEU A 231 -52.81 -67.01 6.26
C LEU A 231 -53.17 -67.62 7.61
N GLU A 232 -53.03 -66.87 8.70
CA GLU A 232 -53.40 -67.31 10.05
C GLU A 232 -54.90 -67.61 10.13
N LYS A 233 -55.77 -66.72 9.62
CA LYS A 233 -57.22 -66.95 9.54
C LYS A 233 -57.55 -68.22 8.73
N SER A 234 -56.91 -68.40 7.57
CA SER A 234 -57.11 -69.60 6.76
C SER A 234 -56.61 -70.87 7.46
N GLY A 235 -55.48 -70.79 8.17
CA GLY A 235 -54.91 -71.89 8.94
C GLY A 235 -55.82 -72.32 10.08
N SER A 236 -56.35 -71.37 10.86
CA SER A 236 -57.34 -71.64 11.91
C SER A 236 -58.61 -72.29 11.36
N ALA A 237 -59.12 -71.81 10.22
CA ALA A 237 -60.28 -72.41 9.57
C ALA A 237 -60.03 -73.85 9.12
N MET A 238 -58.84 -74.13 8.56
CA MET A 238 -58.45 -75.49 8.15
C MET A 238 -58.33 -76.42 9.35
N LEU A 239 -57.70 -75.98 10.45
CA LEU A 239 -57.59 -76.76 11.67
C LEU A 239 -58.96 -77.10 12.25
N HIS A 240 -59.89 -76.14 12.25
CA HIS A 240 -61.26 -76.40 12.69
C HIS A 240 -61.93 -77.47 11.84
N ARG A 241 -61.80 -77.39 10.50
CA ARG A 241 -62.34 -78.38 9.58
C ARG A 241 -61.74 -79.77 9.77
N ILE A 242 -60.44 -79.86 10.06
CA ILE A 242 -59.78 -81.14 10.39
C ILE A 242 -60.35 -81.73 11.68
N GLN A 243 -60.61 -80.89 12.69
CA GLN A 243 -61.21 -81.33 13.96
C GLN A 243 -62.66 -81.82 13.77
N GLU A 244 -63.47 -81.12 12.98
CA GLU A 244 -64.83 -81.54 12.62
C GLU A 244 -64.81 -82.89 11.90
N MET A 245 -63.96 -83.03 10.88
CA MET A 245 -63.80 -84.27 10.12
C MET A 245 -63.30 -85.40 11.02
N GLY A 246 -62.34 -85.14 11.92
CA GLY A 246 -61.87 -86.13 12.90
C GLY A 246 -62.99 -86.60 13.83
N SER A 247 -63.87 -85.70 14.26
CA SER A 247 -65.04 -86.04 15.07
C SER A 247 -66.05 -86.88 14.28
N ALA A 248 -66.31 -86.54 13.02
CA ALA A 248 -67.19 -87.30 12.14
C ALA A 248 -66.67 -88.72 11.90
N VAL A 249 -65.37 -88.87 11.60
CA VAL A 249 -64.72 -90.18 11.44
C VAL A 249 -64.83 -91.01 12.71
N GLU A 250 -64.70 -90.41 13.90
CA GLU A 250 -64.83 -91.14 15.16
C GLU A 250 -66.27 -91.61 15.42
N VAL A 251 -67.28 -90.83 15.02
CA VAL A 251 -68.68 -91.27 15.03
C VAL A 251 -68.89 -92.43 14.06
N GLU A 252 -68.39 -92.34 12.83
CA GLU A 252 -68.48 -93.41 11.83
C GLU A 252 -67.81 -94.70 12.32
N ARG A 253 -66.63 -94.61 12.95
CA ARG A 253 -65.95 -95.77 13.56
C ARG A 253 -66.81 -96.47 14.60
N LYS A 254 -67.48 -95.71 15.49
CA LYS A 254 -68.40 -96.27 16.48
C LYS A 254 -69.60 -96.95 15.81
N GLN A 255 -70.18 -96.34 14.78
CA GLN A 255 -71.28 -96.95 14.02
C GLN A 255 -70.85 -98.26 13.34
N VAL A 256 -69.68 -98.28 12.71
CA VAL A 256 -69.12 -99.50 12.10
C VAL A 256 -68.94 -100.58 13.16
N HIS A 257 -68.43 -100.25 14.35
CA HIS A 257 -68.28 -101.22 15.43
C HIS A 257 -69.63 -101.82 15.89
N ILE A 258 -70.65 -100.96 16.06
CA ILE A 258 -72.01 -101.42 16.40
C ILE A 258 -72.56 -102.33 15.30
N LEU A 259 -72.39 -101.95 14.02
CA LEU A 259 -72.83 -102.76 12.90
C LEU A 259 -72.13 -104.12 12.86
N GLN A 260 -70.82 -104.16 13.13
CA GLN A 260 -70.06 -105.40 13.24
C GLN A 260 -70.61 -106.31 14.36
N GLN A 261 -70.88 -105.75 15.55
CA GLN A 261 -71.49 -106.51 16.65
C GLN A 261 -72.87 -107.07 16.27
N ASN A 262 -73.71 -106.24 15.63
CA ASN A 262 -75.03 -106.67 15.16
C ASN A 262 -74.94 -107.81 14.14
N CYS A 263 -74.01 -107.73 13.18
CA CYS A 263 -73.76 -108.79 12.21
C CYS A 263 -73.30 -110.10 12.87
N LEU A 264 -72.45 -110.03 13.90
CA LEU A 264 -72.03 -111.20 14.66
C LEU A 264 -73.19 -111.83 15.44
N ALA A 265 -74.00 -111.00 16.13
CA ALA A 265 -75.17 -111.46 16.85
C ALA A 265 -76.20 -112.10 15.92
N LEU A 266 -76.47 -111.48 14.76
CA LEU A 266 -77.35 -112.02 13.74
C LEU A 266 -76.83 -113.36 13.22
N ARG A 267 -75.52 -113.50 12.96
CA ARG A 267 -74.91 -114.76 12.51
C ARG A 267 -75.07 -115.87 13.57
N SER A 268 -74.85 -115.56 14.85
CA SER A 268 -75.07 -116.51 15.95
C SER A 268 -76.54 -116.91 16.08
N SER A 269 -77.48 -115.96 15.92
CA SER A 269 -78.92 -116.26 15.89
C SER A 269 -79.31 -117.14 14.71
N ILE A 270 -78.75 -116.91 13.52
CA ILE A 270 -78.99 -117.79 12.36
C ILE A 270 -78.48 -119.20 12.64
N GLN A 271 -77.28 -119.34 13.20
CA GLN A 271 -76.70 -120.65 13.52
C GLN A 271 -77.54 -121.41 14.57
N THR A 272 -77.93 -120.74 15.65
CA THR A 272 -78.81 -121.35 16.68
C THR A 272 -80.17 -121.75 16.12
N ASN A 273 -80.78 -120.93 15.26
CA ASN A 273 -82.02 -121.28 14.57
C ASN A 273 -81.83 -122.47 13.61
N GLN A 274 -80.69 -122.59 12.94
CA GLN A 274 -80.35 -123.75 12.10
C GLN A 274 -80.21 -125.02 12.94
N GLU A 275 -79.56 -124.95 14.10
CA GLU A 275 -79.44 -126.07 15.04
C GLU A 275 -80.80 -126.50 15.59
N LEU A 276 -81.64 -125.54 16.01
CA LEU A 276 -83.01 -125.81 16.44
C LEU A 276 -83.86 -126.42 15.33
N LEU A 277 -83.74 -125.91 14.10
CA LEU A 277 -84.44 -126.47 12.94
C LEU A 277 -84.02 -127.92 12.67
N ALA A 278 -82.71 -128.23 12.76
CA ALA A 278 -82.22 -129.60 12.61
C ALA A 278 -82.77 -130.53 13.70
N GLN A 279 -82.82 -130.08 14.96
CA GLN A 279 -83.43 -130.84 16.06
C GLN A 279 -84.93 -131.09 15.86
N GLU A 280 -85.68 -130.08 15.44
CA GLU A 280 -87.12 -130.22 15.18
C GLU A 280 -87.38 -131.11 13.96
N GLN A 281 -86.55 -131.03 12.90
CA GLN A 281 -86.61 -131.97 11.78
C GLN A 281 -86.31 -133.41 12.21
N GLN A 282 -85.33 -133.62 13.09
CA GLN A 282 -85.04 -134.94 13.66
C GLN A 282 -86.23 -135.47 14.47
N LYS A 283 -86.75 -134.69 15.42
CA LYS A 283 -87.94 -135.07 16.20
C LYS A 283 -89.15 -135.33 15.32
N LYS A 284 -89.36 -134.52 14.29
CA LYS A 284 -90.41 -134.75 13.30
C LYS A 284 -90.22 -136.10 12.62
N GLY A 285 -89.00 -136.44 12.21
CA GLY A 285 -88.67 -137.76 11.68
C GLY A 285 -88.95 -138.89 12.67
N GLU A 286 -88.57 -138.74 13.95
CA GLU A 286 -88.87 -139.70 15.03
C GLU A 286 -90.38 -139.84 15.28
N LEU A 287 -91.14 -138.75 15.22
CA LEU A 287 -92.60 -138.79 15.34
C LEU A 287 -93.26 -139.39 14.10
N GLU A 288 -92.74 -139.14 12.90
CA GLU A 288 -93.22 -139.76 11.66
C GLU A 288 -92.95 -141.27 11.66
N THR A 289 -91.78 -141.73 12.13
CA THR A 289 -91.50 -143.16 12.30
C THR A 289 -92.36 -143.77 13.41
N ALA A 290 -92.55 -143.10 14.55
CA ALA A 290 -93.45 -143.56 15.60
C ALA A 290 -94.92 -143.61 15.14
N ALA A 291 -95.38 -142.62 14.37
CA ALA A 291 -96.71 -142.61 13.78
C ALA A 291 -96.87 -143.71 12.72
N ALA A 292 -95.84 -143.97 11.91
CA ALA A 292 -95.82 -145.09 10.97
C ALA A 292 -95.84 -146.45 11.71
N GLN A 293 -95.13 -146.57 12.84
CA GLN A 293 -95.14 -147.76 13.70
C GLN A 293 -96.53 -147.98 14.32
N LEU A 294 -97.13 -146.94 14.92
CA LEU A 294 -98.52 -147.00 15.43
C LEU A 294 -99.52 -147.33 14.33
N LYS A 295 -99.31 -146.84 13.10
CA LYS A 295 -100.14 -147.17 11.95
C LYS A 295 -99.96 -148.64 11.50
N ALA A 296 -98.74 -149.18 11.63
CA ALA A 296 -98.45 -150.60 11.40
C ALA A 296 -99.07 -151.50 12.49
N ASP A 297 -98.99 -151.09 13.75
CA ASP A 297 -99.59 -151.79 14.88
C ASP A 297 -101.13 -151.79 14.77
N LEU A 298 -101.75 -150.66 14.38
CA LEU A 298 -103.18 -150.56 14.04
C LEU A 298 -103.59 -151.39 12.81
N SER A 299 -102.65 -151.78 11.95
CA SER A 299 -102.89 -152.71 10.84
C SER A 299 -102.69 -154.19 11.21
N PHE A 300 -102.03 -154.48 12.33
CA PHE A 300 -102.00 -155.80 12.96
C PHE A 300 -103.19 -156.03 13.90
N GLU A 301 -103.79 -154.97 14.43
CA GLU A 301 -104.92 -155.01 15.37
C GLU A 301 -106.30 -154.84 14.70
N ARG A 302 -106.41 -155.20 13.42
CA ARG A 302 -107.70 -155.36 12.74
C ARG A 302 -107.96 -156.85 12.44
N PRO A 303 -108.66 -157.57 13.32
CA PRO A 303 -109.28 -158.84 12.94
C PRO A 303 -110.52 -158.52 12.11
N ALA A 304 -110.60 -159.08 10.92
CA ALA A 304 -111.84 -159.23 10.20
C ALA A 304 -111.78 -160.59 9.52
N ASP A 305 -112.52 -161.52 10.12
CA ASP A 305 -113.41 -162.49 9.47
C ASP A 305 -113.21 -162.73 7.96
#